data_AF-A0A2B7X7W9-F1
#
_entry.id   AF-A0A2B7X7W9-F1
#
_cell.length_a   1.000
_cell.length_b   1.000
_cell.length_c   1.000
_cell.angle_alpha   90.00
_cell.angle_beta   90.00
_cell.angle_gamma   90.00
#
_symmetry.space_group_name_H-M   'P 1'
#
loop_
_entity.id
_entity.type
_entity.pdbx_description
1 polymer ?
#
loop_
_entity_poly.entity_id
_entity_poly.type
_entity_poly.pdbx_seq_one_letter_code
_entity_poly.pdbx_strand_id
1 'polypeptide(L)'
;MTTILPLWPHIVFAVLEPISLIAGFWVAICNTSKFVAGQTPNSFTPAELPLSTQAISYQLGNLYLLLMMAGVAVLYSTSEPKVVRNYIIALAIADVGHLYATYWCIGFHDLINVMEWNDLTWGNIGATGFLFVNRIAYLLGAFGHAKSPYGTKKTQ
;
A
#
# COMPACT_ATOMS: atom_id res chain seq x y z
N MET A 1 -17.12 14.67 -11.59
CA MET A 1 -15.99 15.10 -10.73
C MET A 1 -14.71 14.86 -11.49
N THR A 2 -13.93 15.90 -11.77
CA THR A 2 -12.60 15.74 -12.37
C THR A 2 -11.63 15.34 -11.27
N THR A 3 -11.08 14.14 -11.37
CA THR A 3 -10.01 13.68 -10.47
C THR A 3 -8.77 14.55 -10.65
N ILE A 4 -8.05 14.83 -9.55
CA ILE A 4 -6.80 15.60 -9.57
C ILE A 4 -5.66 14.81 -10.22
N LEU A 5 -5.73 13.48 -10.21
CA LEU A 5 -4.72 12.57 -10.75
C LEU A 5 -4.98 12.26 -12.24
N PRO A 6 -3.93 12.03 -13.04
CA PRO A 6 -4.08 11.40 -14.36
C PRO A 6 -4.75 10.02 -14.25
N LEU A 7 -5.35 9.54 -15.34
CA LEU A 7 -6.21 8.34 -15.34
C LEU A 7 -5.53 7.11 -14.72
N TRP A 8 -4.32 6.77 -15.16
CA TRP A 8 -3.62 5.58 -14.66
C TRP A 8 -3.24 5.69 -13.17
N PRO A 9 -2.54 6.75 -12.71
CA PRO A 9 -2.33 7.01 -11.29
C PRO A 9 -3.61 7.00 -10.45
N HIS A 10 -4.73 7.51 -11.00
CA HIS A 10 -6.01 7.48 -10.30
C HIS A 10 -6.52 6.05 -10.09
N ILE A 11 -6.49 5.21 -11.13
CA ILE A 11 -6.89 3.81 -11.01
C ILE A 11 -6.02 3.09 -9.97
N VAL A 12 -4.70 3.27 -10.03
CA VAL A 12 -3.77 2.57 -9.13
C VAL A 12 -3.91 3.06 -7.68
N PHE A 13 -3.74 4.37 -7.44
CA PHE A 13 -3.61 4.91 -6.08
C PHE A 13 -4.95 5.23 -5.42
N ALA A 14 -5.97 5.63 -6.19
CA ALA A 14 -7.27 6.05 -5.63
C ALA A 14 -8.33 4.95 -5.67
N VAL A 15 -8.08 3.82 -6.33
CA VAL A 15 -9.02 2.70 -6.44
C VAL A 15 -8.39 1.39 -5.99
N LEU A 16 -7.36 0.90 -6.70
CA LEU A 16 -6.78 -0.42 -6.43
C LEU A 16 -6.09 -0.48 -5.05
N GLU A 17 -5.32 0.54 -4.70
CA GLU A 17 -4.63 0.63 -3.41
C GLU A 17 -5.63 0.62 -2.22
N PRO A 18 -6.66 1.47 -2.15
CA PRO A 18 -7.70 1.39 -1.12
C PRO A 18 -8.37 0.02 -0.99
N ILE A 19 -8.69 -0.64 -2.12
CA ILE A 19 -9.27 -1.99 -2.12
C ILE A 19 -8.29 -3.00 -1.51
N SER A 20 -7.01 -2.93 -1.88
CA SER A 20 -5.97 -3.81 -1.33
C SER A 20 -5.81 -3.65 0.18
N LEU A 21 -5.90 -2.42 0.69
CA LEU A 21 -5.82 -2.11 2.13
C LEU A 21 -7.03 -2.65 2.90
N ILE A 22 -8.23 -2.60 2.31
CA ILE A 22 -9.43 -3.23 2.89
C ILE A 22 -9.26 -4.75 2.96
N ALA A 23 -8.75 -5.38 1.90
CA ALA A 23 -8.47 -6.80 1.90
C ALA A 23 -7.43 -7.18 2.98
N GLY A 24 -6.35 -6.41 3.10
CA GLY A 24 -5.33 -6.59 4.14
C GLY A 24 -5.91 -6.46 5.55
N PHE A 25 -6.72 -5.42 5.79
CA PHE A 25 -7.46 -5.23 7.06
C PHE A 25 -8.32 -6.45 7.38
N TRP A 26 -9.14 -6.89 6.42
CA TRP A 26 -10.05 -8.00 6.62
C TRP A 26 -9.32 -9.29 7.00
N VAL A 27 -8.25 -9.64 6.27
CA VAL A 27 -7.48 -10.86 6.56
C VAL A 27 -6.77 -10.76 7.91
N ALA A 28 -6.22 -9.59 8.27
CA ALA A 28 -5.53 -9.38 9.54
C ALA A 28 -6.43 -9.46 10.78
N ILE A 29 -7.71 -9.09 10.65
CA ILE A 29 -8.70 -9.12 11.74
C ILE A 29 -9.48 -10.44 11.78
N CYS A 30 -9.97 -10.90 10.63
CA CYS A 30 -10.87 -12.05 10.56
C CYS A 30 -10.14 -13.39 10.41
N ASN A 31 -8.85 -13.38 10.03
CA ASN A 31 -8.06 -14.58 9.82
C ASN A 31 -6.64 -14.45 10.39
N THR A 32 -6.54 -13.96 11.63
CA THR A 32 -5.29 -13.62 12.33
C THR A 32 -4.22 -14.70 12.26
N SER A 33 -4.56 -15.96 12.54
CA SER A 33 -3.57 -17.05 12.55
C SER A 33 -2.97 -17.30 11.16
N LYS A 34 -3.80 -17.29 10.11
CA LYS A 34 -3.30 -17.40 8.73
C LYS A 34 -2.55 -16.15 8.31
N PHE A 35 -3.02 -14.98 8.73
CA PHE A 35 -2.37 -13.71 8.41
C PHE A 35 -0.95 -13.65 8.97
N VAL A 36 -0.78 -14.08 10.23
CA VAL A 36 0.53 -14.08 10.88
C VAL A 36 1.43 -15.17 10.31
N ALA A 37 0.93 -16.39 10.12
CA ALA A 37 1.72 -17.47 9.53
C ALA A 37 2.16 -17.12 8.10
N GLY A 38 1.27 -16.47 7.32
CA GLY A 38 1.53 -16.08 5.94
C GLY A 38 2.58 -14.98 5.77
N GLN A 39 2.98 -14.25 6.83
CA GLN A 39 4.00 -13.20 6.74
C GLN A 39 5.38 -13.72 6.31
N THR A 40 5.59 -15.03 6.43
CA THR A 40 6.80 -15.72 5.97
C THR A 40 6.38 -16.90 5.09
N PRO A 41 7.04 -17.11 3.93
CA PRO A 41 6.77 -18.26 3.09
C PRO A 41 7.11 -19.55 3.85
N ASN A 42 6.40 -20.64 3.51
CA ASN A 42 6.62 -21.98 4.09
C ASN A 42 6.42 -22.11 5.62
N SER A 43 5.88 -21.09 6.28
CA SER A 43 5.58 -21.15 7.72
C SER A 43 4.31 -21.95 8.03
N PHE A 44 4.40 -22.79 9.07
CA PHE A 44 3.25 -23.52 9.58
C PHE A 44 2.31 -22.59 10.34
N THR A 45 1.00 -22.77 10.17
CA THR A 45 0.03 -22.07 11.01
C THR A 45 0.06 -22.68 12.41
N PRO A 46 0.46 -21.93 13.46
CA PRO A 46 0.49 -22.46 14.80
C PRO A 46 -0.92 -22.76 15.30
N ALA A 47 -1.08 -23.81 16.11
CA ALA A 47 -2.36 -24.18 16.71
C ALA A 47 -2.88 -23.10 17.68
N GLU A 48 -1.96 -22.44 18.38
CA GLU A 48 -2.25 -21.30 19.26
C GLU A 48 -1.31 -20.14 18.94
N LEU A 49 -1.88 -18.93 18.85
CA LEU A 49 -1.12 -17.72 18.59
C LEU A 49 -0.97 -16.93 19.90
N PRO A 50 0.25 -16.55 20.33
CA PRO A 50 0.43 -15.73 21.52
C PRO A 50 -0.40 -14.44 21.45
N LEU A 51 -0.99 -14.03 22.58
CA LEU A 51 -1.88 -12.86 22.63
C LEU A 51 -1.17 -11.57 22.18
N SER A 52 0.13 -11.45 22.45
CA SER A 52 0.97 -10.34 21.97
C SER A 52 1.04 -10.29 20.44
N THR A 53 1.14 -11.45 19.79
CA THR A 53 1.18 -11.55 18.32
C THR A 53 -0.19 -11.26 17.71
N GLN A 54 -1.27 -11.71 18.34
CA GLN A 54 -2.64 -11.36 17.93
C GLN A 54 -2.86 -9.84 18.01
N ALA A 55 -2.43 -9.22 19.12
CA ALA A 55 -2.56 -7.77 19.30
C ALA A 55 -1.81 -7.00 18.20
N ILE A 56 -0.60 -7.41 17.84
CA ILE A 56 0.17 -6.79 16.74
C ILE A 56 -0.55 -6.96 15.40
N SER A 57 -1.11 -8.14 15.10
CA SER A 57 -1.90 -8.36 13.88
C SER A 57 -3.12 -7.44 13.82
N TYR A 58 -3.85 -7.28 14.93
CA TYR A 58 -5.00 -6.38 15.00
C TYR A 58 -4.62 -4.91 14.85
N GLN A 59 -3.52 -4.50 15.47
CA GLN A 59 -3.00 -3.14 15.30
C GLN A 59 -2.58 -2.87 13.86
N LEU A 60 -1.93 -3.84 13.20
CA LEU A 60 -1.54 -3.73 11.80
C LEU A 60 -2.76 -3.69 10.87
N GLY A 61 -3.76 -4.55 11.10
CA GLY A 61 -5.03 -4.48 10.39
C GLY A 61 -5.68 -3.11 10.52
N ASN A 62 -5.79 -2.58 11.74
CA ASN A 62 -6.33 -1.24 11.99
C ASN A 62 -5.54 -0.14 11.25
N LEU A 63 -4.21 -0.26 11.18
CA LEU A 63 -3.37 0.65 10.39
C LEU A 63 -3.68 0.60 8.90
N TYR A 64 -3.96 -0.58 8.33
CA TYR A 64 -4.39 -0.68 6.92
C TYR A 64 -5.70 0.06 6.67
N LEU A 65 -6.68 -0.09 7.57
CA LEU A 65 -7.94 0.65 7.48
C LEU A 65 -7.72 2.16 7.59
N LEU A 66 -6.86 2.60 8.52
CA LEU A 66 -6.49 4.01 8.66
C LEU A 66 -5.83 4.55 7.39
N LEU A 67 -4.87 3.82 6.81
CA LEU A 67 -4.18 4.21 5.57
C LEU A 67 -5.16 4.32 4.40
N MET A 68 -6.12 3.39 4.30
CA MET A 68 -7.16 3.46 3.30
C MET A 68 -7.99 4.74 3.45
N MET A 69 -8.50 5.01 4.64
CA MET A 69 -9.31 6.20 4.91
C MET A 69 -8.52 7.48 4.67
N ALA A 70 -7.26 7.53 5.09
CA ALA A 70 -6.37 8.67 4.88
C ALA A 70 -6.09 8.89 3.39
N GLY A 71 -5.83 7.82 2.62
CA GLY A 71 -5.60 7.90 1.19
C GLY A 71 -6.82 8.36 0.41
N VAL A 72 -8.00 7.81 0.73
CA VAL A 72 -9.27 8.27 0.16
C VAL A 72 -9.51 9.74 0.54
N ALA A 73 -9.35 10.10 1.80
CA ALA A 73 -9.53 11.48 2.24
C ALA A 73 -8.61 12.43 1.47
N VAL A 74 -7.31 12.13 1.38
CA VAL A 74 -6.36 13.00 0.66
C VAL A 74 -6.68 13.10 -0.82
N LEU A 75 -6.80 11.95 -1.52
CA LEU A 75 -6.90 11.93 -2.99
C LEU A 75 -8.25 12.41 -3.52
N TYR A 76 -9.33 12.30 -2.74
CA TYR A 76 -10.67 12.75 -3.15
C TYR A 76 -11.08 14.11 -2.59
N SER A 77 -10.39 14.66 -1.58
CA SER A 77 -10.73 15.98 -1.03
C SER A 77 -9.80 17.11 -1.47
N THR A 78 -8.56 16.80 -1.86
CA THR A 78 -7.58 17.86 -2.18
C THR A 78 -7.74 18.40 -3.60
N SER A 79 -7.63 19.73 -3.73
CA SER A 79 -7.46 20.42 -5.01
C SER A 79 -5.99 20.78 -5.29
N GLU A 80 -5.08 20.50 -4.36
CA GLU A 80 -3.70 20.98 -4.38
C GLU A 80 -2.72 19.91 -4.87
N PRO A 81 -2.12 20.06 -6.07
CA PRO A 81 -1.16 19.08 -6.60
C PRO A 81 0.04 18.81 -5.68
N LYS A 82 0.44 19.81 -4.89
CA LYS A 82 1.54 19.70 -3.92
C LYS A 82 1.21 18.71 -2.80
N VAL A 83 -0.04 18.67 -2.34
CA VAL A 83 -0.50 17.72 -1.32
C VAL A 83 -0.43 16.30 -1.87
N VAL A 84 -0.94 16.08 -3.08
CA VAL A 84 -0.86 14.77 -3.77
C VAL A 84 0.59 14.33 -3.93
N ARG A 85 1.48 15.22 -4.41
CA ARG A 85 2.90 14.89 -4.58
C ARG A 85 3.55 14.49 -3.27
N ASN A 86 3.34 15.24 -2.19
CA ASN A 86 3.93 14.93 -0.89
C ASN A 86 3.38 13.64 -0.30
N TYR A 87 2.09 13.37 -0.49
CA TYR A 87 1.46 12.12 -0.09
C TYR A 87 2.08 10.91 -0.82
N ILE A 88 2.25 10.99 -2.14
CA ILE A 88 2.89 9.92 -2.92
C ILE A 88 4.36 9.71 -2.51
N ILE A 89 5.10 10.78 -2.19
CA ILE A 89 6.48 10.66 -1.65
C ILE A 89 6.49 9.91 -0.32
N ALA A 90 5.57 10.26 0.60
CA ALA A 90 5.49 9.59 1.89
C ALA A 90 5.19 8.09 1.74
N LEU A 91 4.27 7.72 0.84
CA LEU A 91 3.99 6.33 0.51
C LEU A 91 5.19 5.61 -0.11
N ALA A 92 5.90 6.26 -1.03
CA ALA A 92 7.10 5.67 -1.64
C ALA A 92 8.21 5.39 -0.61
N ILE A 93 8.37 6.26 0.40
CA ILE A 93 9.28 6.01 1.53
C ILE A 93 8.79 4.83 2.38
N ALA A 94 7.48 4.76 2.65
CA ALA A 94 6.89 3.65 3.39
C ALA A 94 7.08 2.30 2.68
N ASP A 95 6.98 2.25 1.35
CA ASP A 95 7.22 1.04 0.55
C ASP A 95 8.63 0.49 0.75
N VAL A 96 9.64 1.38 0.76
CA VAL A 96 11.04 0.97 0.96
C VAL A 96 11.21 0.35 2.34
N GLY A 97 10.64 0.97 3.37
CA GLY A 97 10.66 0.42 4.73
C GLY A 97 9.95 -0.93 4.83
N HIS A 98 8.80 -1.07 4.17
CA HIS A 98 8.02 -2.31 4.13
C HIS A 98 8.78 -3.43 3.44
N LEU A 99 9.29 -3.19 2.23
CA LEU A 99 10.08 -4.16 1.47
C LEU A 99 11.35 -4.57 2.21
N TYR A 100 12.05 -3.62 2.85
CA TYR A 100 13.23 -3.91 3.66
C TYR A 100 12.90 -4.80 4.86
N ALA A 101 11.82 -4.49 5.59
CA ALA A 101 11.39 -5.29 6.73
C ALA A 101 10.97 -6.70 6.30
N THR A 102 10.23 -6.85 5.19
CA THR A 102 9.88 -8.17 4.64
C THR A 102 11.12 -8.94 4.24
N TYR A 103 12.05 -8.32 3.49
CA TYR A 103 13.32 -8.92 3.10
C TYR A 103 14.11 -9.43 4.31
N TRP A 104 14.17 -8.64 5.38
CA TRP A 104 14.90 -9.01 6.59
C TRP A 104 14.34 -10.28 7.25
N CYS A 105 13.03 -10.51 7.16
CA CYS A 105 12.37 -11.67 7.77
C CYS A 105 12.45 -12.94 6.91
N ILE A 106 12.33 -12.82 5.58
CA ILE A 106 12.28 -13.99 4.68
C ILE A 106 13.62 -14.33 4.03
N GLY A 107 14.57 -13.39 4.02
CA GLY A 107 15.87 -13.55 3.39
C GLY A 107 15.87 -13.43 1.86
N PHE A 108 17.07 -13.40 1.27
CA PHE A 108 17.23 -13.16 -0.18
C PHE A 108 16.71 -14.30 -1.05
N HIS A 109 16.92 -15.55 -0.62
CA HIS A 109 16.52 -16.74 -1.38
C HIS A 109 15.00 -16.74 -1.64
N ASP A 110 14.21 -16.57 -0.59
CA ASP A 110 12.75 -16.59 -0.70
C ASP A 110 12.22 -15.30 -1.36
N LEU A 111 12.94 -14.19 -1.24
CA LEU A 111 12.62 -12.95 -1.95
C LEU A 111 12.71 -13.12 -3.47
N ILE A 112 13.69 -13.86 -4.01
CA ILE A 112 13.82 -14.02 -5.46
C ILE A 112 13.02 -15.22 -6.01
N ASN A 113 12.58 -16.14 -5.14
CA ASN A 113 11.82 -17.31 -5.55
C ASN A 113 10.32 -17.00 -5.72
N VAL A 114 10.00 -16.19 -6.73
CA VAL A 114 8.65 -15.67 -7.00
C VAL A 114 7.60 -16.78 -7.19
N MET A 115 8.03 -17.97 -7.64
CA MET A 115 7.13 -19.11 -7.86
C MET A 115 6.64 -19.74 -6.55
N GLU A 116 7.35 -19.54 -5.43
CA GLU A 116 7.00 -20.06 -4.12
C GLU A 116 6.28 -19.02 -3.23
N TRP A 117 6.05 -17.82 -3.74
CA TRP A 117 5.35 -16.79 -2.99
C TRP A 117 3.91 -17.20 -2.69
N ASN A 118 3.57 -17.22 -1.40
CA ASN A 118 2.19 -17.33 -0.95
C ASN A 118 1.43 -16.00 -1.17
N ASP A 119 0.11 -16.01 -0.94
CA ASP A 119 -0.76 -14.84 -1.14
C ASP A 119 -0.26 -13.59 -0.41
N LEU A 120 0.25 -13.74 0.82
CA LEU A 120 0.74 -12.61 1.61
C LEU A 120 2.12 -12.14 1.18
N THR A 121 2.96 -13.02 0.64
CA THR A 121 4.25 -12.64 0.06
C THR A 121 4.04 -11.86 -1.24
N TRP A 122 3.06 -12.28 -2.06
CA TRP A 122 2.61 -11.49 -3.20
C TRP A 122 2.08 -10.11 -2.79
N GLY A 123 1.32 -10.01 -1.70
CA GLY A 123 0.88 -8.73 -1.15
C GLY A 123 2.05 -7.88 -0.66
N ASN A 124 2.90 -8.44 0.19
CA ASN A 124 3.99 -7.74 0.87
C ASN A 124 5.10 -7.29 -0.09
N ILE A 125 5.45 -8.10 -1.09
CA ILE A 125 6.55 -7.81 -2.01
C ILE A 125 6.03 -7.40 -3.38
N GLY A 126 5.18 -8.23 -3.98
CA GLY A 126 4.67 -8.01 -5.33
C GLY A 126 3.85 -6.73 -5.46
N ALA A 127 2.79 -6.61 -4.66
CA ALA A 127 1.90 -5.45 -4.70
C ALA A 127 2.62 -4.18 -4.24
N THR A 128 3.40 -4.24 -3.14
CA THR A 128 4.22 -3.11 -2.67
C THR A 128 5.24 -2.65 -3.72
N GLY A 129 5.97 -3.58 -4.34
CA GLY A 129 6.92 -3.27 -5.40
C GLY A 129 6.25 -2.67 -6.64
N PHE A 130 5.10 -3.21 -7.05
CA PHE A 130 4.29 -2.65 -8.13
C PHE A 130 3.84 -1.20 -7.81
N LEU A 131 3.34 -0.95 -6.61
CA LEU A 131 2.92 0.38 -6.18
C LEU A 131 4.13 1.34 -6.15
N PHE A 132 5.25 0.92 -5.56
CA PHE A 132 6.48 1.73 -5.50
C PHE A 132 6.94 2.17 -6.89
N VAL A 133 7.05 1.24 -7.84
CA VAL A 133 7.45 1.55 -9.22
C VAL A 133 6.49 2.56 -9.86
N ASN A 134 5.17 2.39 -9.68
CA ASN A 134 4.18 3.34 -10.19
C ASN A 134 4.30 4.71 -9.51
N ARG A 135 4.59 4.76 -8.21
CA ARG A 135 4.78 6.02 -7.47
C ARG A 135 6.00 6.76 -7.98
N ILE A 136 7.13 6.08 -8.19
CA ILE A 136 8.34 6.67 -8.79
C ILE A 136 8.05 7.16 -10.21
N ALA A 137 7.42 6.33 -11.05
CA ALA A 137 7.06 6.73 -12.41
C ALA A 137 6.13 7.96 -12.45
N TYR A 138 5.14 8.03 -11.56
CA TYR A 138 4.29 9.21 -11.41
C TYR A 138 5.08 10.45 -10.96
N LEU A 139 5.97 10.32 -9.96
CA LEU A 139 6.79 11.43 -9.46
C LEU A 139 7.78 11.95 -10.50
N LEU A 140 8.24 11.09 -11.41
CA LEU A 140 9.07 11.45 -12.58
C LEU A 140 8.25 12.02 -13.75
N GLY A 141 6.91 12.04 -13.63
CA GLY A 141 6.01 12.63 -14.63
C GLY A 141 5.65 11.71 -15.79
N ALA A 142 5.93 10.40 -15.72
CA ALA A 142 5.67 9.44 -16.81
C ALA A 142 4.20 9.37 -17.23
N PHE A 143 3.28 9.66 -16.30
CA PHE A 143 1.83 9.66 -16.54
C PHE A 143 1.22 11.07 -16.61
N GLY A 144 2.05 12.11 -16.55
CA GLY A 144 1.64 13.48 -16.30
C GLY A 144 1.53 13.81 -14.81
N HIS A 145 1.24 15.08 -14.52
CA HIS A 145 1.19 15.62 -13.16
C HIS A 145 -0.24 15.88 -12.70
N ALA A 146 -0.45 15.87 -11.38
CA ALA A 146 -1.69 16.32 -10.78
C ALA A 146 -2.06 17.75 -11.23
N LYS A 147 -3.33 17.97 -11.58
CA LYS A 147 -3.85 19.26 -12.02
C LYS A 147 -5.04 19.66 -11.17
N SER A 148 -5.03 20.89 -10.65
CA SER A 148 -6.17 21.42 -9.89
C SER A 148 -7.45 21.30 -10.74
N PRO A 149 -8.53 20.72 -10.21
CA PRO A 149 -9.83 20.66 -10.86
C PRO A 149 -10.41 22.06 -11.15
N TYR A 150 -10.04 23.03 -10.32
CA TYR A 150 -10.33 24.44 -10.51
C TYR A 150 -9.12 25.03 -11.22
N GLY A 151 -9.20 25.14 -12.55
CA GLY A 151 -8.12 25.71 -13.36
C GLY A 151 -7.61 27.04 -12.79
N THR A 152 -6.33 27.33 -13.00
CA THR A 152 -5.69 28.58 -12.57
C THR A 152 -6.53 29.75 -13.05
N LYS A 153 -7.36 30.35 -12.19
CA LYS A 153 -7.97 31.64 -12.47
C LYS A 153 -6.79 32.60 -12.61
N LYS A 154 -6.43 32.94 -13.84
CA LYS A 154 -5.53 34.06 -14.11
C LYS A 154 -6.21 35.28 -13.51
N THR A 155 -5.70 35.75 -12.37
CA THR A 155 -5.96 37.10 -11.90
C THR A 155 -5.40 38.02 -12.99
N GLN A 156 -6.32 38.63 -13.73
CA GLN A 156 -6.05 39.69 -14.69
C GLN A 156 -6.02 41.02 -13.95
#